data_AF-A0A0A1N091-F1
#
_entry.id   AF-A0A0A1N091-F1
#
_cell.length_a   1.000
_cell.length_b   1.000
_cell.length_c   1.000
_cell.angle_alpha   90.00
_cell.angle_beta   90.00
_cell.angle_gamma   90.00
#
_symmetry.space_group_name_H-M   'P 1'
#
loop_
_entity.id
_entity.type
_entity.pdbx_description
1 polymer ?
#
loop_
_entity_poly.entity_id
_entity_poly.type
_entity_poly.pdbx_seq_one_letter_code
_entity_poly.pdbx_strand_id
1 'polypeptide(L)'
;MSDETHPTVEEQEQKQQVSQQDATLEPRVEEKTQGDIDNIEDNTNNEKQDDDGAPKTVFDDPKEFNVKHPLQNTWTLWFDNPGKKANATNWSENLKEIVNVNTVEDFWGVYNNIPKVSILEVNSNYHVFKKGVRPEWEDPFNANGGKFSVQLPRNRTGEAINDYWLNLMLAMFGEQFQYEDEICGAVVSVRKVFYRIALWTKTSQRNEKIETIGRQLKEFLNLGTATNVEFTPHGDSAAKTSENRFTV
;
A
#
# COMPACT_ATOMS: atom_id res chain seq x y z
N MET A 1 -11.79 59.12 8.35
CA MET A 1 -10.40 59.15 8.85
C MET A 1 -9.93 57.72 8.90
N SER A 2 -9.47 57.28 7.73
CA SER A 2 -8.76 56.03 7.46
C SER A 2 -7.29 56.29 7.74
N ASP A 3 -6.63 55.38 8.46
CA ASP A 3 -5.17 55.36 8.54
C ASP A 3 -4.70 53.95 8.17
N GLU A 4 -4.33 53.81 6.90
CA GLU A 4 -3.56 52.71 6.35
C GLU A 4 -2.08 53.00 6.63
N THR A 5 -1.42 52.12 7.38
CA THR A 5 0.02 52.18 7.61
C THR A 5 0.77 51.68 6.38
N HIS A 6 1.21 52.62 5.55
CA HIS A 6 2.22 52.39 4.51
C HIS A 6 3.63 52.29 5.14
N PRO A 7 4.47 51.32 4.72
CA PRO A 7 5.86 51.22 5.18
C PRO A 7 6.74 52.31 4.55
N THR A 8 7.69 52.79 5.36
CA THR A 8 8.59 53.92 5.10
C THR A 8 9.71 53.54 4.12
N VAL A 9 10.15 54.53 3.34
CA VAL A 9 11.07 54.45 2.18
C VAL A 9 12.45 53.83 2.46
N GLU A 10 12.86 53.66 3.71
CA GLU A 10 14.15 53.01 4.06
C GLU A 10 14.13 51.47 3.98
N GLU A 11 12.95 50.83 3.91
CA GLU A 11 12.84 49.36 3.81
C GLU A 11 12.87 48.83 2.36
N GLN A 12 12.92 49.74 1.36
CA GLN A 12 12.97 49.39 -0.07
C GLN A 12 14.40 49.41 -0.65
N GLU A 13 15.37 50.02 0.01
CA GLU A 13 16.76 50.08 -0.51
C GLU A 13 17.64 48.87 -0.14
N GLN A 14 17.21 48.01 0.79
CA GLN A 14 17.92 46.76 1.11
C GLN A 14 17.48 45.53 0.28
N LYS A 15 16.48 45.68 -0.60
CA LYS A 15 16.05 44.60 -1.52
C LYS A 15 16.58 44.75 -2.95
N GLN A 16 17.44 45.74 -3.22
CA GLN A 16 17.93 46.03 -4.57
C GLN A 16 19.44 45.80 -4.78
N GLN A 17 20.10 45.09 -3.87
CA GLN A 17 21.54 44.79 -3.97
C GLN A 17 21.91 43.30 -3.86
N VAL A 18 20.98 42.40 -4.20
CA VAL A 18 21.26 40.97 -4.42
C VAL A 18 20.62 40.53 -5.74
N SER A 19 21.11 41.09 -6.85
CA SER A 19 20.79 40.65 -8.20
C SER A 19 21.90 41.12 -9.13
N GLN A 20 22.97 40.35 -9.21
CA GLN A 20 23.83 40.22 -10.38
C GLN A 20 24.98 39.26 -10.04
N GLN A 21 24.79 37.99 -10.37
CA GLN A 21 25.86 37.09 -10.79
C GLN A 21 25.21 35.94 -11.57
N ASP A 22 24.89 36.24 -12.83
CA ASP A 22 24.79 35.24 -13.89
C ASP A 22 26.19 34.67 -14.11
N ALA A 23 26.33 33.36 -13.90
CA ALA A 23 27.44 32.58 -14.44
C ALA A 23 26.88 31.24 -14.93
N THR A 24 26.78 31.17 -16.25
CA THR A 24 26.52 30.03 -17.11
C THR A 24 27.17 28.75 -16.60
N LEU A 25 26.38 27.73 -16.25
CA LEU A 25 26.87 26.37 -15.99
C LEU A 25 26.67 25.54 -17.26
N GLU A 26 27.71 25.52 -18.10
CA GLU A 26 27.87 24.49 -19.14
C GLU A 26 28.39 23.18 -18.50
N PRO A 27 28.03 22.01 -19.04
CA PRO A 27 28.50 20.74 -18.53
C PRO A 27 29.99 20.55 -18.86
N ARG A 28 30.83 20.45 -17.83
CA ARG A 28 32.25 20.15 -17.96
C ARG A 28 32.43 18.69 -18.42
N VAL A 29 32.91 18.55 -19.65
CA VAL A 29 33.47 17.29 -20.19
C VAL A 29 34.76 16.99 -19.42
N GLU A 30 34.78 15.88 -18.69
CA GLU A 30 36.03 15.34 -18.14
C GLU A 30 36.72 14.50 -19.22
N GLU A 31 37.78 15.07 -19.79
CA GLU A 31 38.76 14.36 -20.59
C GLU A 31 39.55 13.38 -19.72
N LYS A 32 39.58 12.12 -20.17
CA LYS A 32 40.40 11.04 -19.63
C LYS A 32 41.88 11.37 -19.79
N THR A 33 42.65 11.26 -18.70
CA THR A 33 44.11 11.13 -18.78
C THR A 33 44.51 9.68 -18.56
N GLN A 34 45.31 9.20 -19.52
CA GLN A 34 45.96 7.91 -19.65
C GLN A 34 46.80 7.52 -18.43
N GLY A 35 46.58 6.32 -17.89
CA GLY A 35 47.43 5.72 -16.87
C GLY A 35 46.68 4.68 -16.05
N ASP A 36 46.59 3.46 -16.61
CA ASP A 36 46.34 2.15 -15.98
C ASP A 36 45.49 1.29 -16.93
N ILE A 37 46.08 1.03 -18.11
CA ILE A 37 45.72 -0.11 -18.94
C ILE A 37 46.75 -1.16 -18.58
N ASP A 38 46.34 -2.19 -17.83
CA ASP A 38 46.77 -3.57 -18.04
C ASP A 38 45.90 -4.52 -17.20
N ASN A 39 45.47 -5.60 -17.84
CA ASN A 39 44.78 -6.78 -17.33
C ASN A 39 43.26 -6.71 -17.16
N ILE A 40 42.55 -6.51 -18.28
CA ILE A 40 41.38 -7.35 -18.56
C ILE A 40 41.92 -8.65 -19.15
N GLU A 41 42.24 -9.62 -18.29
CA GLU A 41 42.27 -11.00 -18.73
C GLU A 41 40.82 -11.45 -18.92
N ASP A 42 40.43 -11.48 -20.18
CA ASP A 42 39.27 -12.20 -20.69
C ASP A 42 39.51 -13.69 -20.46
N ASN A 43 39.29 -14.15 -19.23
CA ASN A 43 39.33 -15.56 -18.90
C ASN A 43 37.93 -16.13 -19.13
N THR A 44 37.61 -16.37 -20.39
CA THR A 44 36.54 -17.30 -20.80
C THR A 44 36.93 -18.71 -20.37
N ASN A 45 36.90 -18.97 -19.07
CA ASN A 45 36.76 -20.32 -18.55
C ASN A 45 35.28 -20.52 -18.26
N ASN A 46 34.59 -21.00 -19.30
CA ASN A 46 33.40 -21.84 -19.16
C ASN A 46 33.79 -23.08 -18.35
N GLU A 47 34.00 -22.93 -17.06
CA GLU A 47 33.73 -24.01 -16.14
C GLU A 47 32.21 -24.05 -16.04
N LYS A 48 31.62 -25.02 -16.76
CA LYS A 48 30.29 -25.50 -16.46
C LYS A 48 30.29 -25.86 -14.98
N GLN A 49 29.83 -24.94 -14.15
CA GLN A 49 29.46 -25.26 -12.79
C GLN A 49 28.35 -26.30 -12.93
N ASP A 50 28.64 -27.51 -12.47
CA ASP A 50 27.66 -28.55 -12.29
C ASP A 50 26.48 -27.93 -11.53
N ASP A 51 25.38 -27.68 -12.25
CA ASP A 51 24.10 -27.38 -11.63
C ASP A 51 23.66 -28.66 -10.94
N ASP A 52 24.10 -28.84 -9.68
CA ASP A 52 23.77 -29.99 -8.83
C ASP A 52 22.26 -30.06 -8.50
N GLY A 53 21.43 -29.26 -9.18
CA GLY A 53 20.01 -29.08 -8.88
C GLY A 53 19.75 -28.54 -7.47
N ALA A 54 20.81 -28.12 -6.77
CA ALA A 54 20.71 -27.62 -5.41
C ALA A 54 20.03 -26.24 -5.43
N PRO A 55 18.99 -26.02 -4.61
CA PRO A 55 18.31 -24.73 -4.53
C PRO A 55 19.30 -23.64 -4.13
N LYS A 56 19.47 -22.62 -4.99
CA LYS A 56 20.34 -21.47 -4.72
C LYS A 56 19.53 -20.38 -4.04
N THR A 57 19.89 -20.08 -2.79
CA THR A 57 19.26 -19.00 -2.03
C THR A 57 19.99 -17.68 -2.27
N VAL A 58 19.38 -16.58 -1.82
CA VAL A 58 20.00 -15.24 -1.84
C VAL A 58 21.32 -15.18 -1.06
N PHE A 59 21.54 -16.09 -0.11
CA PHE A 59 22.79 -16.18 0.65
C PHE A 59 23.92 -16.85 -0.14
N ASP A 60 23.56 -17.68 -1.13
CA ASP A 60 24.52 -18.41 -1.98
C ASP A 60 24.89 -17.57 -3.21
N ASP A 61 23.89 -17.00 -3.88
CA ASP A 61 24.07 -16.12 -5.04
C ASP A 61 22.97 -15.04 -5.08
N PRO A 62 23.29 -13.79 -4.70
CA PRO A 62 22.31 -12.70 -4.70
C PRO A 62 21.80 -12.31 -6.10
N LYS A 63 22.50 -12.70 -7.18
CA LYS A 63 22.13 -12.34 -8.56
C LYS A 63 21.31 -13.44 -9.22
N GLU A 64 21.64 -14.70 -8.95
CA GLU A 64 21.06 -15.87 -9.61
C GLU A 64 20.43 -16.85 -8.60
N PHE A 65 19.60 -16.33 -7.68
CA PHE A 65 18.79 -17.16 -6.79
C PHE A 65 17.52 -17.65 -7.51
N ASN A 66 17.12 -18.89 -7.24
CA ASN A 66 15.94 -19.51 -7.87
C ASN A 66 14.91 -20.03 -6.85
N VAL A 67 15.19 -19.85 -5.55
CA VAL A 67 14.27 -20.22 -4.46
C VAL A 67 13.32 -19.07 -4.19
N LYS A 68 12.01 -19.35 -4.24
CA LYS A 68 10.96 -18.45 -3.74
C LYS A 68 10.40 -18.94 -2.42
N HIS A 69 10.04 -18.02 -1.54
CA HIS A 69 9.46 -18.31 -0.24
C HIS A 69 7.92 -18.31 -0.34
N PRO A 70 7.25 -19.46 -0.23
CA PRO A 70 5.80 -19.54 -0.38
C PRO A 70 5.07 -18.82 0.76
N LEU A 71 3.97 -18.15 0.41
CA LEU A 71 2.99 -17.65 1.37
C LEU A 71 2.02 -18.77 1.77
N GLN A 72 1.42 -18.65 2.96
CA GLN A 72 0.40 -19.59 3.44
C GLN A 72 -0.82 -19.62 2.52
N ASN A 73 -1.26 -18.45 2.07
CA ASN A 73 -2.39 -18.27 1.16
C ASN A 73 -1.92 -17.60 -0.14
N THR A 74 -2.60 -17.91 -1.25
CA THR A 74 -2.50 -17.05 -2.45
C THR A 74 -3.44 -15.86 -2.28
N TRP A 75 -2.94 -14.67 -2.57
CA TRP A 75 -3.68 -13.42 -2.48
C TRP A 75 -3.84 -12.79 -3.87
N THR A 76 -5.01 -12.21 -4.12
CA THR A 76 -5.33 -11.54 -5.37
C THR A 76 -5.43 -10.03 -5.11
N LEU A 77 -4.63 -9.24 -5.84
CA LEU A 77 -4.72 -7.79 -5.87
C LEU A 77 -5.72 -7.37 -6.94
N TRP A 78 -6.64 -6.50 -6.57
CA TRP A 78 -7.64 -5.90 -7.44
C TRP A 78 -7.58 -4.37 -7.38
N PHE A 79 -8.13 -3.73 -8.41
CA PHE A 79 -8.28 -2.28 -8.47
C PHE A 79 -9.60 -1.88 -9.11
N ASP A 80 -10.20 -0.81 -8.58
CA ASP A 80 -11.31 -0.09 -9.20
C ASP A 80 -11.17 1.42 -8.99
N ASN A 81 -11.80 2.20 -9.87
CA ASN A 81 -11.97 3.65 -9.69
C ASN A 81 -13.36 4.06 -10.20
N PRO A 82 -14.39 4.01 -9.34
CA PRO A 82 -15.76 4.35 -9.70
C PRO A 82 -15.96 5.83 -10.09
N GLY A 83 -14.99 6.70 -9.79
CA GLY A 83 -15.05 8.13 -10.12
C GLY A 83 -14.81 8.44 -11.60
N LYS A 84 -14.20 7.52 -12.34
CA LYS A 84 -14.15 7.60 -13.81
C LYS A 84 -15.52 7.17 -14.29
N LYS A 85 -16.21 8.04 -15.06
CA LYS A 85 -17.57 7.86 -15.61
C LYS A 85 -17.78 6.45 -16.19
N ALA A 86 -18.12 5.49 -15.34
CA ALA A 86 -18.61 4.20 -15.71
C ALA A 86 -20.13 4.31 -15.69
N ASN A 87 -20.78 3.84 -16.74
CA ASN A 87 -22.23 3.76 -16.76
C ASN A 87 -22.68 2.97 -15.51
N ALA A 88 -23.56 3.57 -14.70
CA ALA A 88 -24.00 3.06 -13.40
C ALA A 88 -24.59 1.64 -13.44
N THR A 89 -24.76 1.07 -14.62
CA THR A 89 -25.30 -0.25 -14.89
C THR A 89 -24.34 -1.40 -14.55
N ASN A 90 -23.01 -1.19 -14.56
CA ASN A 90 -22.03 -2.27 -14.37
C ASN A 90 -20.92 -1.95 -13.34
N TRP A 91 -21.27 -1.86 -12.05
CA TRP A 91 -20.28 -1.69 -10.97
C TRP A 91 -19.24 -2.83 -10.96
N SER A 92 -19.67 -4.07 -11.19
CA SER A 92 -18.83 -5.28 -11.22
C SER A 92 -17.82 -5.31 -12.37
N GLU A 93 -18.01 -4.53 -13.43
CA GLU A 93 -17.05 -4.43 -14.55
C GLU A 93 -15.88 -3.48 -14.27
N ASN A 94 -15.98 -2.63 -13.24
CA ASN A 94 -14.90 -1.71 -12.87
C ASN A 94 -13.85 -2.32 -11.96
N LEU A 95 -14.20 -3.44 -11.31
CA LEU A 95 -13.31 -4.20 -10.46
C LEU A 95 -12.43 -5.10 -11.33
N LYS A 96 -11.15 -4.76 -11.41
CA LYS A 96 -10.17 -5.49 -12.23
C LYS A 96 -9.23 -6.29 -11.37
N GLU A 97 -9.10 -7.57 -11.67
CA GLU A 97 -8.01 -8.40 -11.15
C GLU A 97 -6.69 -7.90 -11.76
N ILE A 98 -5.69 -7.65 -10.92
CA ILE A 98 -4.36 -7.22 -11.37
C ILE A 98 -3.43 -8.43 -11.40
N VAL A 99 -3.26 -9.11 -10.26
CA VAL A 99 -2.25 -10.15 -10.09
C VAL A 99 -2.56 -11.06 -8.91
N ASN A 100 -2.16 -12.31 -9.03
CA ASN A 100 -2.14 -13.29 -7.94
C ASN A 100 -0.73 -13.42 -7.38
N VAL A 101 -0.60 -13.41 -6.06
CA VAL A 101 0.66 -13.44 -5.32
C VAL A 101 0.63 -14.63 -4.37
N ASN A 102 1.60 -15.53 -4.49
CA ASN A 102 1.72 -16.73 -3.64
C ASN A 102 3.13 -16.91 -3.06
N THR A 103 4.04 -15.96 -3.26
CA THR A 103 5.39 -15.95 -2.69
C THR A 103 5.76 -14.57 -2.18
N VAL A 104 6.75 -14.51 -1.27
CA VAL A 104 7.29 -13.25 -0.72
C VAL A 104 7.94 -12.40 -1.82
N GLU A 105 8.65 -13.04 -2.75
CA GLU A 105 9.30 -12.37 -3.88
C GLU A 105 8.27 -11.75 -4.82
N ASP A 106 7.18 -12.47 -5.12
CA ASP A 106 6.10 -11.94 -5.96
C ASP A 106 5.39 -10.77 -5.27
N PHE A 107 5.20 -10.84 -3.95
CA PHE A 107 4.64 -9.73 -3.18
C PHE A 107 5.48 -8.46 -3.33
N TRP A 108 6.78 -8.53 -3.06
CA TRP A 108 7.67 -7.37 -3.18
C TRP A 108 7.83 -6.91 -4.61
N GLY A 109 7.88 -7.84 -5.57
CA GLY A 109 7.88 -7.55 -6.99
C GLY A 109 6.66 -6.74 -7.42
N VAL A 110 5.46 -7.10 -6.95
CA VAL A 110 4.24 -6.35 -7.24
C VAL A 110 4.22 -5.03 -6.48
N TYR A 111 4.40 -5.04 -5.16
CA TYR A 111 4.27 -3.85 -4.32
C TYR A 111 5.20 -2.71 -4.75
N ASN A 112 6.44 -3.03 -5.15
CA ASN A 112 7.42 -2.03 -5.59
C ASN A 112 7.14 -1.46 -6.99
N ASN A 113 6.28 -2.09 -7.79
CA ASN A 113 6.02 -1.71 -9.18
C ASN A 113 4.58 -1.21 -9.44
N ILE A 114 3.74 -1.14 -8.41
CA ILE A 114 2.42 -0.49 -8.50
C ILE A 114 2.47 0.94 -7.96
N PRO A 115 1.59 1.85 -8.45
CA PRO A 115 1.46 3.17 -7.86
C PRO A 115 1.14 3.11 -6.37
N LYS A 116 1.88 3.88 -5.57
CA LYS A 116 1.64 4.04 -4.12
C LYS A 116 0.24 4.60 -3.86
N VAL A 117 -0.35 4.26 -2.72
CA VAL A 117 -1.70 4.70 -2.33
C VAL A 117 -1.79 6.23 -2.27
N SER A 118 -0.76 6.91 -1.76
CA SER A 118 -0.74 8.36 -1.59
C SER A 118 -0.88 9.14 -2.91
N ILE A 119 -0.44 8.56 -4.02
CA ILE A 119 -0.43 9.20 -5.35
C ILE A 119 -1.59 8.75 -6.24
N LEU A 120 -2.45 7.83 -5.77
CA LEU A 120 -3.61 7.41 -6.53
C LEU A 120 -4.63 8.54 -6.70
N GLU A 121 -5.35 8.49 -7.81
CA GLU A 121 -6.47 9.39 -8.06
C GLU A 121 -7.59 9.20 -7.03
N VAL A 122 -8.30 10.28 -6.70
CA VAL A 122 -9.49 10.22 -5.82
C VAL A 122 -10.52 9.24 -6.38
N ASN A 123 -11.13 8.47 -5.48
CA ASN A 123 -12.05 7.36 -5.72
C ASN A 123 -11.39 6.04 -6.16
N SER A 124 -10.07 6.00 -6.32
CA SER A 124 -9.36 4.74 -6.52
C SER A 124 -9.39 3.88 -5.26
N ASN A 125 -9.44 2.56 -5.45
CA ASN A 125 -9.26 1.59 -4.38
C ASN A 125 -8.33 0.47 -4.83
N TYR A 126 -7.48 0.01 -3.91
CA TYR A 126 -6.87 -1.30 -4.00
C TYR A 126 -7.60 -2.26 -3.07
N HIS A 127 -7.76 -3.50 -3.53
CA HIS A 127 -8.32 -4.59 -2.73
C HIS A 127 -7.34 -5.75 -2.77
N VAL A 128 -7.06 -6.38 -1.63
CA VAL A 128 -6.21 -7.57 -1.56
C VAL A 128 -6.99 -8.63 -0.79
N PHE A 129 -7.38 -9.70 -1.47
CA PHE A 129 -8.25 -10.75 -0.92
C PHE A 129 -7.64 -12.12 -1.15
N LYS A 130 -7.96 -13.09 -0.30
CA LYS A 130 -7.57 -14.49 -0.53
C LYS A 130 -8.10 -14.95 -1.89
N LYS A 131 -7.29 -15.73 -2.62
CA LYS A 131 -7.65 -16.22 -3.96
C LYS A 131 -8.97 -16.98 -3.92
N GLY A 132 -9.86 -16.64 -4.85
CA GLY A 132 -11.21 -17.21 -4.91
C GLY A 132 -12.24 -16.49 -4.06
N VAL A 133 -11.86 -15.45 -3.31
CA VAL A 133 -12.78 -14.53 -2.61
C VAL A 133 -12.79 -13.21 -3.36
N ARG A 134 -13.95 -12.82 -3.89
CA ARG A 134 -14.12 -11.53 -4.56
C ARG A 134 -14.35 -10.43 -3.52
N PRO A 135 -13.82 -9.21 -3.70
CA PRO A 135 -14.01 -8.07 -2.79
C PRO A 135 -15.42 -7.44 -2.91
N GLU A 136 -16.44 -8.27 -2.86
CA GLU A 136 -17.85 -7.91 -2.97
C GLU A 136 -18.63 -8.63 -1.85
N TRP A 137 -19.72 -8.02 -1.38
CA TRP A 137 -20.46 -8.55 -0.23
C TRP A 137 -21.34 -9.73 -0.62
N GLU A 138 -21.60 -9.90 -1.91
CA GLU A 138 -22.33 -11.01 -2.51
C GLU A 138 -21.52 -12.31 -2.54
N ASP A 139 -20.18 -12.22 -2.41
CA ASP A 139 -19.32 -13.40 -2.35
C ASP A 139 -19.69 -14.25 -1.11
N PRO A 140 -19.83 -15.59 -1.25
CA PRO A 140 -20.21 -16.46 -0.16
C PRO A 140 -19.35 -16.35 1.10
N PHE A 141 -18.06 -16.02 0.95
CA PHE A 141 -17.14 -15.84 2.08
C PHE A 141 -17.31 -14.49 2.79
N ASN A 142 -17.92 -13.50 2.15
CA ASN A 142 -18.15 -12.17 2.71
C ASN A 142 -19.61 -11.94 3.13
N ALA A 143 -20.57 -12.69 2.59
CA ALA A 143 -22.00 -12.43 2.74
C ALA A 143 -22.50 -12.42 4.20
N ASN A 144 -21.91 -13.26 5.06
CA ASN A 144 -22.21 -13.31 6.50
C ASN A 144 -21.15 -12.60 7.36
N GLY A 145 -20.27 -11.86 6.69
CA GLY A 145 -19.10 -11.22 7.25
C GLY A 145 -19.34 -9.78 7.69
N GLY A 146 -18.25 -9.12 8.01
CA GLY A 146 -18.24 -7.69 8.28
C GLY A 146 -16.88 -7.10 7.99
N LYS A 147 -16.76 -5.80 8.24
CA LYS A 147 -15.48 -5.11 8.10
C LYS A 147 -15.19 -4.24 9.30
N PHE A 148 -13.94 -4.27 9.72
CA PHE A 148 -13.34 -3.17 10.46
C PHE A 148 -12.98 -2.06 9.50
N SER A 149 -13.24 -0.80 9.84
CA SER A 149 -12.85 0.33 9.03
C SER A 149 -12.36 1.50 9.87
N VAL A 150 -11.33 2.18 9.35
CA VAL A 150 -10.75 3.39 9.93
C VAL A 150 -10.68 4.47 8.85
N GLN A 151 -11.02 5.70 9.21
CA GLN A 151 -10.89 6.87 8.34
C GLN A 151 -9.74 7.75 8.83
N LEU A 152 -8.81 8.04 7.92
CA LEU A 152 -7.56 8.74 8.18
C LEU A 152 -7.58 10.06 7.39
N PRO A 153 -7.61 11.25 8.04
CA PRO A 153 -7.69 12.53 7.33
C PRO A 153 -6.50 12.75 6.39
N ARG A 154 -6.75 13.01 5.09
CA ARG A 154 -5.66 13.08 4.08
C ARG A 154 -4.64 14.17 4.37
N ASN A 155 -5.10 15.31 4.89
CA ASN A 155 -4.25 16.44 5.23
C ASN A 155 -3.26 16.14 6.36
N ARG A 156 -3.58 15.18 7.24
CA ARG A 156 -2.69 14.76 8.34
C ARG A 156 -1.91 13.50 8.00
N THR A 157 -2.52 12.57 7.26
CA THR A 157 -1.93 11.28 6.93
C THR A 157 -0.93 11.35 5.79
N GLY A 158 -1.21 12.11 4.72
CA GLY A 158 -0.27 12.29 3.62
C GLY A 158 0.31 10.98 3.07
N GLU A 159 1.63 10.88 3.03
CA GLU A 159 2.41 9.71 2.57
C GLU A 159 2.34 8.51 3.53
N ALA A 160 2.06 8.72 4.83
CA ALA A 160 2.03 7.65 5.82
C ALA A 160 0.96 6.59 5.51
N ILE A 161 -0.02 6.90 4.65
CA ILE A 161 -0.99 5.92 4.14
C ILE A 161 -0.33 4.70 3.49
N ASN A 162 0.83 4.89 2.86
CA ASN A 162 1.58 3.81 2.23
C ASN A 162 2.06 2.80 3.28
N ASP A 163 2.56 3.30 4.42
CA ASP A 163 3.03 2.46 5.52
C ASP A 163 1.86 1.74 6.20
N TYR A 164 0.74 2.43 6.45
CA TYR A 164 -0.47 1.79 6.97
C TYR A 164 -0.95 0.65 6.06
N TRP A 165 -0.95 0.88 4.74
CA TRP A 165 -1.37 -0.14 3.79
C TRP A 165 -0.39 -1.32 3.71
N LEU A 166 0.92 -1.03 3.68
CA LEU A 166 1.97 -2.03 3.68
C LEU A 166 1.92 -2.89 4.94
N ASN A 167 1.85 -2.28 6.13
CA ASN A 167 1.80 -2.99 7.40
C ASN A 167 0.61 -3.94 7.47
N LEU A 168 -0.56 -3.52 6.96
CA LEU A 168 -1.72 -4.40 6.90
C LEU A 168 -1.51 -5.58 5.95
N MET A 169 -0.95 -5.35 4.76
CA MET A 169 -0.63 -6.44 3.84
C MET A 169 0.39 -7.41 4.44
N LEU A 170 1.45 -6.92 5.09
CA LEU A 170 2.44 -7.75 5.78
C LEU A 170 1.81 -8.58 6.90
N ALA A 171 0.95 -7.97 7.73
CA ALA A 171 0.25 -8.67 8.80
C ALA A 171 -0.68 -9.77 8.26
N MET A 172 -1.36 -9.53 7.13
CA MET A 172 -2.21 -10.55 6.49
C MET A 172 -1.38 -11.65 5.83
N PHE A 173 -0.36 -11.30 5.05
CA PHE A 173 0.41 -12.26 4.23
C PHE A 173 1.33 -13.12 5.09
N GLY A 174 1.83 -12.55 6.19
CA GLY A 174 2.57 -13.26 7.23
C GLY A 174 1.69 -13.97 8.25
N GLU A 175 0.37 -13.98 8.07
CA GLU A 175 -0.60 -14.66 8.95
C GLU A 175 -0.41 -14.27 10.43
N GLN A 176 -0.24 -12.97 10.72
CA GLN A 176 0.06 -12.47 12.07
C GLN A 176 -1.18 -12.27 12.95
N PHE A 177 -2.37 -12.26 12.35
CA PHE A 177 -3.62 -12.26 13.12
C PHE A 177 -3.77 -13.58 13.86
N GLN A 178 -4.26 -13.56 15.11
CA GLN A 178 -4.47 -14.78 15.88
C GLN A 178 -5.59 -15.67 15.30
N TYR A 179 -6.51 -15.05 14.56
CA TYR A 179 -7.64 -15.69 13.89
C TYR A 179 -7.56 -15.35 12.40
N GLU A 180 -6.43 -15.69 11.78
CA GLU A 180 -6.10 -15.42 10.39
C GLU A 180 -7.06 -16.08 9.39
N ASP A 181 -7.69 -17.19 9.80
CA ASP A 181 -8.69 -17.91 9.04
C ASP A 181 -9.97 -17.09 8.85
N GLU A 182 -10.31 -16.21 9.79
CA GLU A 182 -11.45 -15.28 9.67
C GLU A 182 -11.20 -14.17 8.65
N ILE A 183 -9.95 -13.87 8.28
CA ILE A 183 -9.62 -12.78 7.36
C ILE A 183 -9.95 -13.19 5.92
N CYS A 184 -10.77 -12.37 5.25
CA CYS A 184 -11.06 -12.48 3.81
C CYS A 184 -10.07 -11.66 2.98
N GLY A 185 -9.80 -10.43 3.42
CA GLY A 185 -9.01 -9.47 2.68
C GLY A 185 -9.10 -8.06 3.24
N ALA A 186 -8.44 -7.12 2.59
CA ALA A 186 -8.46 -5.72 2.96
C ALA A 186 -8.63 -4.80 1.76
N VAL A 187 -9.11 -3.59 2.04
CA VAL A 187 -9.35 -2.54 1.05
C VAL A 187 -8.72 -1.25 1.55
N VAL A 188 -7.99 -0.57 0.68
CA VAL A 188 -7.59 0.83 0.89
C VAL A 188 -8.27 1.71 -0.16
N SER A 189 -8.87 2.79 0.32
CA SER A 189 -9.78 3.65 -0.42
C SER A 189 -9.30 5.10 -0.36
N VAL A 190 -9.00 5.69 -1.51
CA VAL A 190 -8.67 7.12 -1.61
C VAL A 190 -9.96 7.90 -1.77
N ARG A 191 -10.30 8.76 -0.80
CA ARG A 191 -11.44 9.69 -0.88
C ARG A 191 -10.94 11.12 -0.88
N LYS A 192 -11.82 12.07 -1.16
CA LYS A 192 -11.42 13.49 -1.28
C LYS A 192 -10.77 14.02 0.00
N VAL A 193 -11.36 13.70 1.17
CA VAL A 193 -11.00 14.27 2.48
C VAL A 193 -10.21 13.30 3.37
N PHE A 194 -10.40 11.99 3.20
CA PHE A 194 -9.76 10.96 4.01
C PHE A 194 -9.28 9.78 3.14
N TYR A 195 -8.32 9.03 3.66
CA TYR A 195 -8.12 7.64 3.27
C TYR A 195 -8.99 6.75 4.15
N ARG A 196 -9.48 5.64 3.61
CA ARG A 196 -10.14 4.61 4.41
C ARG A 196 -9.44 3.29 4.22
N ILE A 197 -9.07 2.65 5.33
CA ILE A 197 -8.61 1.26 5.35
C ILE A 197 -9.75 0.43 5.91
N ALA A 198 -10.01 -0.72 5.30
CA ALA A 198 -10.96 -1.70 5.81
C ALA A 198 -10.38 -3.11 5.76
N LEU A 199 -10.59 -3.88 6.82
CA LEU A 199 -10.25 -5.30 6.93
C LEU A 199 -11.56 -6.10 6.99
N TRP A 200 -11.72 -7.08 6.12
CA TRP A 200 -12.94 -7.87 5.97
C TRP A 200 -12.78 -9.23 6.64
N THR A 201 -13.82 -9.63 7.37
CA THR A 201 -13.91 -10.89 8.10
C THR A 201 -15.05 -11.75 7.60
N LYS A 202 -14.90 -13.07 7.66
CA LYS A 202 -15.91 -14.06 7.23
C LYS A 202 -17.19 -14.01 8.07
N THR A 203 -17.06 -13.65 9.34
CA THR A 203 -18.17 -13.58 10.28
C THR A 203 -18.39 -12.16 10.81
N SER A 204 -19.65 -11.84 11.10
CA SER A 204 -20.07 -10.54 11.65
C SER A 204 -20.47 -10.57 13.12
N GLN A 205 -20.53 -11.76 13.73
CA GLN A 205 -20.98 -11.92 15.10
C GLN A 205 -19.92 -11.36 16.05
N ARG A 206 -20.33 -10.41 16.90
CA ARG A 206 -19.43 -9.91 17.94
C ARG A 206 -19.09 -11.03 18.92
N ASN A 207 -17.82 -11.39 18.98
CA ASN A 207 -17.25 -12.39 19.86
C ASN A 207 -15.75 -12.08 20.10
N GLU A 208 -15.09 -12.88 20.93
CA GLU A 208 -13.67 -12.70 21.26
C GLU A 208 -12.76 -12.70 20.03
N LYS A 209 -13.06 -13.52 18.99
CA LYS A 209 -12.26 -13.59 17.77
C LYS A 209 -12.26 -12.27 17.02
N ILE A 210 -13.47 -11.77 16.72
CA ILE A 210 -13.65 -10.52 15.98
C ILE A 210 -13.10 -9.35 16.79
N GLU A 211 -13.34 -9.27 18.09
CA GLU A 211 -12.77 -8.21 18.93
C GLU A 211 -11.23 -8.24 18.97
N THR A 212 -10.63 -9.43 19.00
CA THR A 212 -9.17 -9.59 18.96
C THR A 212 -8.59 -9.14 17.62
N ILE A 213 -9.22 -9.50 16.50
CA ILE A 213 -8.83 -9.01 15.17
C ILE A 213 -8.87 -7.46 15.13
N GLY A 214 -9.93 -6.86 15.68
CA GLY A 214 -10.05 -5.40 15.75
C GLY A 214 -8.93 -4.74 16.56
N ARG A 215 -8.53 -5.34 17.69
CA ARG A 215 -7.40 -4.87 18.52
C ARG A 215 -6.07 -5.01 17.78
N GLN A 216 -5.81 -6.18 17.19
CA GLN A 216 -4.59 -6.43 16.40
C GLN A 216 -4.49 -5.48 15.19
N LEU A 217 -5.61 -5.17 14.54
CA LEU A 217 -5.62 -4.19 13.45
C LEU A 217 -5.15 -2.80 13.92
N LYS A 218 -5.53 -2.36 15.12
CA LYS A 218 -5.03 -1.09 15.69
C LYS A 218 -3.53 -1.15 15.94
N GLU A 219 -3.04 -2.27 16.46
CA GLU A 219 -1.62 -2.49 16.75
C GLU A 219 -0.77 -2.52 15.47
N PHE A 220 -1.16 -3.31 14.47
CA PHE A 220 -0.42 -3.43 13.20
C PHE A 220 -0.41 -2.13 12.39
N LEU A 221 -1.52 -1.38 12.44
CA LEU A 221 -1.56 -0.05 11.86
C LEU A 221 -0.85 0.99 12.74
N ASN A 222 -0.40 0.67 13.96
CA ASN A 222 0.16 1.63 14.91
C ASN A 222 -0.74 2.85 15.12
N LEU A 223 -2.04 2.60 15.28
CA LEU A 223 -3.03 3.65 15.53
C LEU A 223 -2.97 4.07 17.00
N GLY A 224 -2.94 5.38 17.25
CA GLY A 224 -3.01 5.91 18.62
C GLY A 224 -4.32 5.50 19.31
N THR A 225 -4.29 5.42 20.64
CA THR A 225 -5.41 4.93 21.48
C THR A 225 -6.73 5.67 21.26
N ALA A 226 -6.69 6.94 20.86
CA ALA A 226 -7.86 7.76 20.55
C ALA A 226 -8.50 7.45 19.18
N THR A 227 -7.84 6.66 18.33
CA THR A 227 -8.37 6.31 17.01
C THR A 227 -9.29 5.10 17.13
N ASN A 228 -10.54 5.33 16.80
CA ASN A 228 -11.59 4.32 16.81
C ASN A 228 -11.56 3.51 15.51
N VAL A 229 -11.61 2.19 15.63
CA VAL A 229 -11.83 1.29 14.49
C VAL A 229 -13.23 0.72 14.58
N GLU A 230 -14.05 1.03 13.58
CA GLU A 230 -15.46 0.68 13.56
C GLU A 230 -15.69 -0.64 12.83
N PHE A 231 -16.37 -1.59 13.48
CA PHE A 231 -16.88 -2.79 12.86
C PHE A 231 -18.29 -2.59 12.31
N THR A 232 -18.54 -3.02 11.08
CA THR A 232 -19.86 -2.98 10.43
C THR A 232 -20.12 -4.29 9.67
N PRO A 233 -21.20 -5.03 9.98
CA PRO A 233 -21.62 -6.20 9.22
C PRO A 233 -21.91 -5.89 7.74
N HIS A 234 -21.72 -6.87 6.88
CA HIS A 234 -22.13 -6.81 5.47
C HIS A 234 -23.63 -7.12 5.31
N GLY A 235 -24.27 -6.52 4.29
CA GLY A 235 -25.69 -6.73 3.98
C GLY A 235 -26.70 -5.95 4.83
N ASP A 236 -27.83 -5.57 4.20
CA ASP A 236 -28.85 -4.68 4.78
C ASP A 236 -29.62 -5.26 5.98
N SER A 237 -29.68 -6.58 6.11
CA SER A 237 -30.40 -7.26 7.20
C SER A 237 -29.56 -7.36 8.48
N ALA A 238 -28.24 -7.54 8.36
CA ALA A 238 -27.32 -7.61 9.49
C ALA A 238 -26.85 -6.23 9.97
N ALA A 239 -26.84 -5.22 9.09
CA ALA A 239 -26.50 -3.84 9.45
C ALA A 239 -27.57 -3.13 10.31
N LYS A 240 -28.78 -3.67 10.40
CA LYS A 240 -29.90 -3.11 11.19
C LYS A 240 -29.89 -3.51 12.66
N THR A 241 -29.20 -4.57 13.03
CA THR A 241 -29.01 -4.97 14.43
C THR A 241 -27.84 -4.18 15.03
N SER A 242 -28.15 -3.13 15.79
CA SER A 242 -27.16 -2.21 16.38
C SER A 242 -26.11 -2.90 17.25
N GLU A 243 -26.40 -4.08 17.79
CA GLU A 243 -25.51 -4.82 18.70
C GLU A 243 -24.21 -5.31 18.03
N ASN A 244 -24.24 -5.59 16.72
CA ASN A 244 -23.07 -6.06 15.97
C ASN A 244 -22.28 -4.92 15.32
N ARG A 245 -22.72 -3.67 15.43
CA ARG A 245 -21.93 -2.49 15.07
C ARG A 245 -21.25 -1.97 16.32
N PHE A 246 -19.93 -1.99 16.35
CA PHE A 246 -19.17 -1.58 17.52
C PHE A 246 -17.83 -0.98 17.13
N THR A 247 -17.15 -0.42 18.11
CA THR A 247 -15.84 0.20 17.94
C THR A 247 -14.84 -0.50 18.85
N VAL A 248 -13.62 -0.66 18.35
CA VAL A 248 -12.45 -1.15 19.10
C VAL A 248 -11.40 -0.05 19.23
#